data_AF-A0A514XP35-F1
#
_entry.id   AF-A0A514XP35-F1
#
_cell.length_a   1.000
_cell.length_b   1.000
_cell.length_c   1.000
_cell.angle_alpha   90.00
_cell.angle_beta   90.00
_cell.angle_gamma   90.00
#
_symmetry.space_group_name_H-M   'P 1'
#
loop_
_entity.id
_entity.type
_entity.pdbx_description
1 polymer ?
#
loop_
_entity_poly.entity_id
_entity_poly.type
_entity_poly.pdbx_seq_one_letter_code
_entity_poly.pdbx_strand_id
1 'polypeptide(L)'
;MDIATLLGLLIGFGGIIFGNLIEGGHMSSLMQLTAFIIVFTGTAGAVMVSSSEHALKTGLELAKKAFKRHESEAHSKLEDIVEYARLAKKESILSLEPRIGKIGDPLMQNVLRNVVDGVDESVIRDIFETQIYTEEDELLSGAKIWADAGGFAPTIGIIGAVLGLIHVMGNLTDTSKLGAGIAVAFVATVYGVASANLLFLPMGNKIKKRVEDMTREKMMVLEGGLMIAKGANHIVIEQKLRSYLPHASKA
;
A
#
# COMPACT_ATOMS: atom_id res chain seq x y z
N MET A 1 2.12 13.82 6.32
CA MET A 1 1.47 12.52 6.55
C MET A 1 -0.03 12.71 6.45
N ASP A 2 -0.77 11.66 6.11
CA ASP A 2 -2.22 11.69 6.18
C ASP A 2 -2.68 11.86 7.63
N ILE A 3 -3.45 12.93 7.89
CA ILE A 3 -3.94 13.30 9.23
C ILE A 3 -4.76 12.15 9.83
N ALA A 4 -5.54 11.45 9.01
CA ALA A 4 -6.35 10.33 9.45
C ALA A 4 -5.49 9.17 9.98
N THR A 5 -4.32 8.93 9.39
CA THR A 5 -3.41 7.88 9.85
C THR A 5 -2.76 8.23 11.18
N LEU A 6 -2.34 9.49 11.36
CA LEU A 6 -1.75 9.94 12.62
C LEU A 6 -2.78 9.91 13.76
N LEU A 7 -3.98 10.43 13.50
CA LEU A 7 -5.09 10.39 14.46
C LEU A 7 -5.51 8.96 14.79
N GLY A 8 -5.63 8.09 13.78
CA GLY A 8 -5.98 6.68 13.99
C GLY A 8 -4.97 5.95 14.87
N LEU A 9 -3.67 6.15 14.63
CA LEU A 9 -2.62 5.58 15.49
C LEU A 9 -2.67 6.16 16.91
N LEU A 10 -2.87 7.48 17.05
CA LEU A 10 -2.95 8.14 18.36
C LEU A 10 -4.16 7.64 19.15
N ILE A 11 -5.33 7.52 18.52
CA ILE A 11 -6.55 7.00 19.16
C ILE A 11 -6.40 5.51 19.50
N GLY A 12 -5.84 4.71 18.59
CA GLY A 12 -5.64 3.27 18.80
C GLY A 12 -4.68 2.97 19.96
N PHE A 13 -3.44 3.48 19.88
CA PHE A 13 -2.45 3.27 20.95
C PHE A 13 -2.82 4.04 22.22
N GLY A 14 -3.29 5.28 22.08
CA GLY A 14 -3.70 6.11 23.20
C GLY A 14 -4.87 5.51 23.96
N GLY A 15 -5.86 4.91 23.27
CA GLY A 15 -6.98 4.22 23.90
C GLY A 15 -6.55 3.01 24.73
N ILE A 16 -5.61 2.20 24.21
CA ILE A 16 -5.05 1.05 24.95
C ILE A 16 -4.31 1.52 26.20
N ILE A 17 -3.43 2.51 26.07
CA ILE A 17 -2.63 3.04 27.18
C ILE A 17 -3.54 3.70 28.23
N PHE A 18 -4.48 4.52 27.79
CA PHE A 18 -5.42 5.22 28.67
C PHE A 18 -6.35 4.25 29.41
N GLY A 19 -6.86 3.22 28.72
CA GLY A 19 -7.63 2.14 29.35
C GLY A 19 -6.85 1.44 30.45
N ASN A 20 -5.60 1.05 30.17
CA ASN A 20 -4.71 0.43 31.17
C ASN A 20 -4.46 1.35 32.38
N LEU A 21 -4.33 2.66 32.18
CA LEU A 21 -4.15 3.62 33.28
C LEU A 21 -5.40 3.74 34.17
N ILE A 22 -6.61 3.72 33.57
CA ILE A 22 -7.87 3.76 34.33
C ILE A 22 -8.05 2.50 35.18
N GLU A 23 -7.65 1.34 34.66
CA GLU A 23 -7.66 0.07 35.42
C GLU A 23 -6.58 0.00 36.52
N GLY A 24 -5.77 1.06 36.69
CA GLY A 24 -4.71 1.13 37.68
C GLY A 24 -3.40 0.44 37.25
N GLY A 25 -3.27 0.09 35.96
CA GLY A 25 -2.06 -0.50 35.40
C GLY A 25 -0.91 0.50 35.27
N HIS A 26 0.32 -0.01 35.38
CA HIS A 26 1.53 0.78 35.19
C HIS A 26 2.07 0.63 33.76
N MET A 27 2.58 1.71 33.16
CA MET A 27 3.17 1.64 31.81
C MET A 27 4.36 0.67 31.72
N SER A 28 5.12 0.53 32.81
CA SER A 28 6.25 -0.39 32.89
C SER A 28 5.85 -1.86 32.76
N SER A 29 4.61 -2.24 33.10
CA SER A 29 4.16 -3.63 32.96
C SER A 29 3.98 -4.03 31.50
N LEU A 30 3.63 -3.06 30.64
CA LEU A 30 3.46 -3.25 29.20
C LEU A 30 4.79 -3.18 28.43
N MET A 31 5.89 -2.76 29.05
CA MET A 31 7.20 -2.62 28.39
C MET A 31 8.07 -3.86 28.64
N GLN A 32 7.76 -4.96 27.96
CA GLN A 32 8.50 -6.20 28.08
C GLN A 32 9.37 -6.47 26.84
N LEU A 33 10.68 -6.31 27.01
CA LEU A 33 11.64 -6.52 25.93
C LEU A 33 11.60 -7.96 25.39
N THR A 34 11.46 -8.97 26.25
CA THR A 34 11.38 -10.37 25.84
C THR A 34 10.17 -10.63 24.94
N ALA A 35 8.99 -10.16 25.36
CA ALA A 35 7.77 -10.27 24.56
C ALA A 35 7.90 -9.53 23.21
N PHE A 36 8.54 -8.35 23.22
CA PHE A 36 8.80 -7.58 22.00
C PHE A 36 9.67 -8.37 21.02
N ILE A 37 10.79 -8.92 21.49
CA ILE A 37 11.71 -9.69 20.64
C ILE A 37 11.00 -10.91 20.05
N ILE A 38 10.23 -11.65 20.84
CA ILE A 38 9.49 -12.83 20.36
C ILE A 38 8.52 -12.45 19.24
N VAL A 39 7.68 -11.44 19.48
CA VAL A 39 6.61 -11.07 18.54
C VAL A 39 7.18 -10.46 17.28
N PHE A 40 8.02 -9.42 17.38
CA PHE A 40 8.49 -8.70 16.21
C PHE A 40 9.51 -9.49 15.40
N THR A 41 10.47 -10.16 16.05
CA THR A 41 11.45 -11.00 15.33
C THR A 41 10.78 -12.25 14.77
N GLY A 42 9.87 -12.90 15.52
CA GLY A 42 9.13 -14.06 15.05
C GLY A 42 8.22 -13.74 13.86
N THR A 43 7.54 -12.59 13.90
CA THR A 43 6.72 -12.11 12.78
C THR A 43 7.57 -11.79 11.57
N ALA A 44 8.68 -11.05 11.75
CA ALA A 44 9.60 -10.75 10.66
C ALA A 44 10.16 -12.03 10.03
N GLY A 45 10.56 -13.01 10.85
CA GLY A 45 11.00 -14.34 10.41
C GLY A 45 9.94 -15.08 9.60
N ALA A 46 8.70 -15.14 10.09
CA ALA A 46 7.59 -15.78 9.38
C ALA A 46 7.32 -15.12 8.03
N VAL A 47 7.33 -13.79 7.96
CA VAL A 47 7.16 -13.04 6.71
C VAL A 47 8.31 -13.35 5.75
N MET A 48 9.57 -13.32 6.22
CA MET A 48 10.74 -13.63 5.40
C MET A 48 10.71 -15.05 4.82
N VAL A 49 10.20 -16.03 5.57
CA VAL A 49 10.05 -17.41 5.09
C VAL A 49 8.93 -17.53 4.05
N SER A 50 7.86 -16.76 4.19
CA SER A 50 6.67 -16.84 3.32
C SER A 50 6.76 -16.01 2.04
N SER A 51 7.75 -15.13 1.90
CA SER A 51 7.82 -14.08 0.88
C SER A 51 9.12 -14.11 0.09
N SER A 52 9.08 -13.70 -1.17
CA SER A 52 10.29 -13.56 -2.00
C SER A 52 11.13 -12.35 -1.58
N GLU A 53 12.44 -12.39 -1.86
CA GLU A 53 13.35 -11.27 -1.57
C GLU A 53 12.90 -9.97 -2.27
N HIS A 54 12.38 -10.09 -3.49
CA HIS A 54 11.82 -8.97 -4.24
C HIS A 54 10.63 -8.34 -3.51
N ALA A 55 9.65 -9.15 -3.09
CA ALA A 55 8.47 -8.66 -2.37
C ALA A 55 8.84 -7.98 -1.04
N LEU A 56 9.85 -8.49 -0.33
CA LEU A 56 10.35 -7.88 0.90
C LEU A 56 10.91 -6.48 0.66
N LYS A 57 11.77 -6.32 -0.35
CA LYS A 57 12.34 -5.00 -0.71
C LYS A 57 11.26 -4.03 -1.13
N THR A 58 10.38 -4.44 -2.04
CA THR A 58 9.26 -3.63 -2.53
C THR A 58 8.34 -3.20 -1.39
N GLY A 59 7.97 -4.11 -0.50
CA GLY A 59 7.11 -3.80 0.64
C GLY A 59 7.73 -2.82 1.64
N LEU A 60 9.04 -2.91 1.89
CA LEU A 60 9.76 -1.95 2.75
C LEU A 60 9.85 -0.55 2.11
N GLU A 61 10.06 -0.47 0.80
CA GLU A 61 10.06 0.80 0.07
C GLU A 61 8.68 1.45 0.05
N LEU A 62 7.63 0.65 -0.20
CA LEU A 62 6.25 1.12 -0.20
C LEU A 62 5.79 1.59 1.17
N ALA A 63 6.21 0.92 2.26
CA ALA A 63 5.91 1.35 3.62
C ALA A 63 6.43 2.77 3.94
N LYS A 64 7.66 3.10 3.51
CA LYS A 64 8.23 4.45 3.66
C LYS A 64 7.41 5.51 2.92
N LYS A 65 6.77 5.13 1.82
CA LYS A 65 5.92 6.00 1.00
C LYS A 65 4.47 6.02 1.49
N ALA A 66 3.97 4.97 2.16
CA ALA A 66 2.58 4.81 2.58
C ALA A 66 2.09 5.92 3.53
N PHE A 67 2.98 6.46 4.35
CA PHE A 67 2.66 7.57 5.25
C PHE A 67 2.79 8.95 4.60
N LYS A 68 3.40 9.06 3.41
CA LYS A 68 3.44 10.33 2.66
C LYS A 68 2.09 10.55 1.97
N ARG A 69 1.63 11.80 1.97
CA ARG A 69 0.44 12.19 1.19
C ARG A 69 0.79 11.98 -0.27
N HIS A 70 -0.04 11.21 -0.98
CA HIS A 70 0.04 11.10 -2.43
C HIS A 70 -0.99 12.08 -2.98
N GLU A 71 -0.53 13.10 -3.70
CA GLU A 71 -1.41 13.93 -4.50
C GLU A 71 -1.56 13.22 -5.83
N SER A 72 -2.79 12.78 -6.12
CA SER A 72 -3.14 12.18 -7.39
C SER A 72 -3.04 13.26 -8.47
N GLU A 73 -2.29 12.97 -9.52
CA GLU A 73 -2.17 13.84 -10.69
C GLU A 73 -3.20 13.50 -11.75
N ALA A 74 -4.18 12.62 -11.45
CA ALA A 74 -5.17 12.14 -12.41
C ALA A 74 -5.93 13.27 -13.11
N HIS A 75 -6.26 14.35 -12.41
CA HIS A 75 -6.93 15.51 -13.01
C HIS A 75 -6.01 16.22 -14.01
N SER A 76 -4.75 16.49 -13.63
CA SER A 76 -3.76 17.11 -14.53
C SER A 76 -3.51 16.24 -15.76
N LYS A 77 -3.34 14.92 -15.57
CA LYS A 77 -3.14 13.97 -16.66
C LYS A 77 -4.35 13.93 -17.60
N LEU A 78 -5.57 14.01 -17.07
CA LEU A 78 -6.77 14.09 -17.89
C LEU A 78 -6.78 15.36 -18.75
N GLU A 79 -6.45 16.52 -18.16
CA GLU A 79 -6.37 17.79 -18.89
C GLU A 79 -5.34 17.72 -20.03
N ASP A 80 -4.16 17.16 -19.75
CA ASP A 80 -3.12 16.93 -20.76
C ASP A 80 -3.62 16.04 -21.91
N ILE A 81 -4.26 14.90 -21.59
CA ILE A 81 -4.80 13.98 -22.60
C ILE A 81 -5.85 14.68 -23.48
N VAL A 82 -6.73 15.49 -22.88
CA VAL A 82 -7.76 16.25 -23.62
C VAL A 82 -7.11 17.31 -24.52
N GLU A 83 -6.04 17.96 -24.07
CA GLU A 83 -5.27 18.89 -24.90
C GLU A 83 -4.65 18.18 -26.11
N TYR A 84 -3.97 17.06 -25.90
CA TYR A 84 -3.37 16.28 -27.00
C TYR A 84 -4.43 15.75 -27.97
N ALA A 85 -5.59 15.32 -27.46
CA ALA A 85 -6.71 14.93 -28.31
C ALA A 85 -7.23 16.07 -29.20
N ARG A 86 -7.29 17.31 -28.67
CA ARG A 86 -7.68 18.49 -29.45
C ARG A 86 -6.66 18.79 -30.55
N LEU A 87 -5.37 18.73 -30.22
CA LEU A 87 -4.28 18.96 -31.18
C LEU A 87 -4.28 17.92 -32.29
N ALA A 88 -4.30 16.63 -31.94
CA ALA A 88 -4.31 15.52 -32.89
C ALA A 88 -5.48 15.61 -33.88
N LYS A 89 -6.65 16.05 -33.40
CA LYS A 89 -7.84 16.21 -34.25
C LYS A 89 -7.78 17.43 -35.17
N LYS A 90 -7.12 18.51 -34.76
CA LYS A 90 -7.02 19.76 -35.52
C LYS A 90 -5.89 19.73 -36.55
N GLU A 91 -4.73 19.20 -36.17
CA GLU A 91 -3.48 19.33 -36.90
C GLU A 91 -2.95 17.99 -37.46
N SER A 92 -3.70 16.89 -37.30
CA SER A 92 -3.29 15.50 -37.54
C SER A 92 -2.52 14.87 -36.37
N ILE A 93 -2.55 13.55 -36.29
CA ILE A 93 -1.86 12.79 -35.24
C ILE A 93 -0.34 12.97 -35.28
N LEU A 94 0.23 13.19 -36.47
CA LEU A 94 1.65 13.46 -36.68
C LEU A 94 2.10 14.79 -36.04
N SER A 95 1.18 15.72 -35.79
CA SER A 95 1.49 16.98 -35.08
C SER A 95 1.92 16.76 -33.63
N LEU A 96 1.65 15.58 -33.07
CA LEU A 96 2.07 15.22 -31.71
C LEU A 96 3.57 14.88 -31.64
N GLU A 97 4.20 14.42 -32.72
CA GLU A 97 5.61 13.99 -32.74
C GLU A 97 6.60 14.99 -32.09
N PRO A 98 6.61 16.29 -32.45
CA PRO A 98 7.52 17.27 -31.83
C PRO A 98 7.18 17.58 -30.35
N ARG A 99 6.00 17.17 -29.87
CA ARG A 99 5.53 17.41 -28.50
C ARG A 99 5.71 16.21 -27.59
N ILE A 100 5.77 14.99 -28.13
CA ILE A 100 5.96 13.74 -27.36
C ILE A 100 7.17 13.83 -26.43
N GLY A 101 8.29 14.40 -26.89
CA GLY A 101 9.50 14.57 -26.08
C GLY A 101 9.35 15.50 -24.86
N LYS A 102 8.29 16.30 -24.80
CA LYS A 102 8.00 17.26 -23.71
C LYS A 102 6.93 16.77 -22.74
N ILE A 103 6.33 15.61 -23.01
CA ILE A 103 5.32 15.02 -22.14
C ILE A 103 6.00 14.59 -20.83
N GLY A 104 5.45 15.05 -19.69
CA GLY A 104 5.99 14.73 -18.37
C GLY A 104 5.73 13.28 -17.93
N ASP A 105 4.59 12.71 -18.32
CA ASP A 105 4.21 11.33 -17.96
C ASP A 105 4.86 10.31 -18.94
N PRO A 106 5.75 9.43 -18.47
CA PRO A 106 6.47 8.50 -19.34
C PRO A 106 5.56 7.49 -20.05
N LEU A 107 4.47 7.06 -19.39
CA LEU A 107 3.52 6.12 -19.99
C LEU A 107 2.79 6.79 -21.15
N MET A 108 2.27 8.00 -20.96
CA MET A 108 1.61 8.76 -22.02
C MET A 108 2.55 9.04 -23.18
N GLN A 109 3.80 9.41 -22.90
CA GLN A 109 4.84 9.58 -23.91
C GLN A 109 5.03 8.32 -24.76
N ASN A 110 5.15 7.16 -24.11
CA ASN A 110 5.37 5.90 -24.80
C ASN A 110 4.15 5.44 -25.59
N VAL A 111 2.94 5.59 -25.05
CA VAL A 111 1.69 5.26 -25.74
C VAL A 111 1.54 6.12 -26.99
N LEU A 112 1.65 7.45 -26.87
CA LEU A 112 1.50 8.35 -28.02
C LEU A 112 2.60 8.18 -29.07
N ARG A 113 3.82 7.78 -28.66
CA ARG A 113 4.89 7.44 -29.59
C ARG A 113 4.51 6.23 -30.46
N ASN A 114 4.06 5.14 -29.85
CA ASN A 114 3.62 3.96 -30.60
C ASN A 114 2.43 4.27 -31.53
N VAL A 115 1.56 5.19 -31.11
CA VAL A 115 0.45 5.67 -31.94
C VAL A 115 0.94 6.44 -33.17
N VAL A 116 1.92 7.35 -33.00
CA VAL A 116 2.53 8.11 -34.11
C VAL A 116 3.31 7.18 -35.04
N ASP A 117 3.98 6.17 -34.51
CA ASP A 117 4.71 5.16 -35.27
C ASP A 117 3.78 4.20 -36.04
N GLY A 118 2.46 4.33 -35.87
CA GLY A 118 1.45 3.56 -36.60
C GLY A 118 1.29 2.11 -36.12
N VAL A 119 1.66 1.82 -34.87
CA VAL A 119 1.45 0.49 -34.26
C VAL A 119 -0.05 0.25 -34.07
N ASP A 120 -0.51 -0.96 -34.39
CA ASP A 120 -1.91 -1.34 -34.24
C ASP A 120 -2.40 -1.17 -32.80
N GLU A 121 -3.61 -0.62 -32.63
CA GLU A 121 -4.20 -0.32 -31.31
C GLU A 121 -4.25 -1.56 -30.41
N SER A 122 -4.57 -2.74 -30.96
CA SER A 122 -4.62 -3.98 -30.20
C SER A 122 -3.26 -4.38 -29.65
N VAL A 123 -2.18 -4.10 -30.40
CA VAL A 123 -0.81 -4.40 -29.98
C VAL A 123 -0.35 -3.41 -28.91
N ILE A 124 -0.66 -2.11 -29.09
CA ILE A 124 -0.39 -1.09 -28.07
C ILE A 124 -1.09 -1.47 -26.76
N ARG A 125 -2.38 -1.81 -26.83
CA ARG A 125 -3.16 -2.23 -25.67
C ARG A 125 -2.52 -3.43 -24.98
N ASP A 126 -2.21 -4.50 -25.71
CA ASP A 126 -1.63 -5.71 -25.16
C ASP A 126 -0.30 -5.45 -24.43
N ILE A 127 0.60 -4.67 -25.05
CA ILE A 127 1.91 -4.32 -24.48
C ILE A 127 1.74 -3.53 -23.18
N PHE A 128 0.97 -2.43 -23.21
CA PHE A 128 0.89 -1.53 -22.07
C PHE A 128 -0.03 -2.05 -20.97
N GLU A 129 -1.12 -2.77 -21.28
CA GLU A 129 -1.93 -3.46 -20.26
C GLU A 129 -1.07 -4.52 -19.55
N THR A 130 -0.30 -5.33 -20.29
CA THR A 130 0.62 -6.32 -19.69
C THR A 130 1.65 -5.65 -18.77
N GLN A 131 2.24 -4.53 -19.19
CA GLN A 131 3.19 -3.78 -18.35
C GLN A 131 2.52 -3.24 -17.08
N ILE A 132 1.32 -2.65 -17.20
CA ILE A 132 0.57 -2.09 -16.07
C ILE A 132 0.21 -3.19 -15.07
N TYR A 133 -0.29 -4.34 -15.53
CA TYR A 133 -0.66 -5.45 -14.65
C TYR A 133 0.55 -6.12 -14.00
N THR A 134 1.66 -6.26 -14.74
CA THR A 134 2.90 -6.81 -14.18
C THR A 134 3.43 -5.92 -13.05
N GLU A 135 3.43 -4.60 -13.26
CA GLU A 135 3.84 -3.66 -12.21
C GLU A 135 2.86 -3.64 -11.03
N GLU A 136 1.55 -3.73 -11.29
CA GLU A 136 0.54 -3.86 -10.25
C GLU A 136 0.79 -5.10 -9.37
N ASP A 137 1.00 -6.26 -9.99
CA ASP A 137 1.27 -7.52 -9.28
C ASP A 137 2.54 -7.42 -8.42
N GLU A 138 3.61 -6.82 -8.96
CA GLU A 138 4.84 -6.58 -8.21
C GLU A 138 4.61 -5.69 -6.99
N LEU A 139 3.87 -4.59 -7.14
CA LEU A 139 3.58 -3.67 -6.04
C LEU A 139 2.60 -4.29 -5.02
N LEU A 140 1.62 -5.06 -5.47
CA LEU A 140 0.69 -5.81 -4.61
C LEU A 140 1.40 -6.90 -3.82
N SER A 141 2.44 -7.53 -4.38
CA SER A 141 3.30 -8.44 -3.61
C SER A 141 3.96 -7.74 -2.41
N GLY A 142 4.34 -6.47 -2.57
CA GLY A 142 4.84 -5.64 -1.47
C GLY A 142 3.76 -5.23 -0.45
N ALA A 143 2.49 -5.11 -0.86
CA ALA A 143 1.39 -4.93 0.10
C ALA A 143 1.13 -6.21 0.90
N LYS A 144 1.23 -7.37 0.25
CA LYS A 144 0.98 -8.69 0.83
C LYS A 144 1.89 -8.98 2.02
N ILE A 145 3.17 -8.58 1.98
CA ILE A 145 4.08 -8.83 3.11
C ILE A 145 3.58 -8.22 4.44
N TRP A 146 2.87 -7.09 4.38
CA TRP A 146 2.30 -6.43 5.55
C TRP A 146 0.98 -7.07 5.99
N ALA A 147 0.19 -7.57 5.04
CA ALA A 147 -0.98 -8.40 5.35
C ALA A 147 -0.57 -9.70 6.04
N ASP A 148 0.46 -10.37 5.53
CA ASP A 148 1.04 -11.59 6.10
C ASP A 148 1.63 -11.32 7.50
N ALA A 149 2.35 -10.21 7.68
CA ALA A 149 2.82 -9.77 9.02
C ALA A 149 1.65 -9.62 10.00
N GLY A 150 0.53 -9.04 9.56
CA GLY A 150 -0.69 -8.93 10.34
C GLY A 150 -1.35 -10.26 10.66
N GLY A 151 -1.27 -11.23 9.75
CA GLY A 151 -1.75 -12.60 9.98
C GLY A 151 -0.88 -13.40 10.95
N PHE A 152 0.45 -13.23 10.90
CA PHE A 152 1.40 -13.96 11.75
C PHE A 152 1.56 -13.35 13.14
N ALA A 153 1.52 -12.03 13.30
CA ALA A 153 1.80 -11.40 14.59
C ALA A 153 0.96 -11.92 15.78
N PRO A 154 -0.37 -12.14 15.64
CA PRO A 154 -1.18 -12.69 16.74
C PRO A 154 -0.80 -14.13 17.09
N THR A 155 -0.49 -14.96 16.09
CA THR A 155 -0.14 -16.37 16.31
C THR A 155 1.26 -16.51 16.92
N ILE A 156 2.21 -15.66 16.52
CA ILE A 156 3.50 -15.53 17.22
C ILE A 156 3.29 -15.04 18.66
N GLY A 157 2.34 -14.13 18.89
CA GLY A 157 1.93 -13.71 20.24
C GLY A 157 1.47 -14.88 21.11
N ILE A 158 0.67 -15.81 20.55
CA ILE A 158 0.25 -17.05 21.23
C ILE A 158 1.46 -17.94 21.54
N ILE A 159 2.43 -18.06 20.62
CA ILE A 159 3.69 -18.79 20.90
C ILE A 159 4.43 -18.14 22.07
N GLY A 160 4.51 -16.81 22.12
CA GLY A 160 5.07 -16.07 23.25
C GLY A 160 4.34 -16.34 24.56
N ALA A 161 3.01 -16.46 24.53
CA ALA A 161 2.21 -16.84 25.68
C ALA A 161 2.55 -18.23 26.19
N VAL A 162 2.65 -19.21 25.28
CA VAL A 162 3.06 -20.58 25.61
C VAL A 162 4.47 -20.62 26.20
N LEU A 163 5.42 -19.88 25.64
CA LEU A 163 6.79 -19.78 26.17
C LEU A 163 6.82 -19.18 27.58
N GLY A 164 6.02 -18.15 27.84
CA GLY A 164 5.89 -17.57 29.18
C GLY A 164 5.30 -18.57 30.18
N LEU A 165 4.27 -19.33 29.80
CA LEU A 165 3.71 -20.39 30.65
C LEU A 165 4.71 -21.52 30.93
N ILE A 166 5.52 -21.94 29.94
CA ILE A 166 6.58 -22.93 30.16
C ILE A 166 7.57 -22.43 31.21
N HIS A 167 7.95 -21.15 31.17
CA HIS A 167 8.85 -20.56 32.15
C HIS A 167 8.26 -20.56 33.57
N VAL A 168 6.96 -20.28 33.68
CA VAL A 168 6.21 -20.30 34.95
C VAL A 168 6.17 -21.71 35.53
N MET A 169 5.84 -22.71 34.71
CA MET A 169 5.79 -24.12 35.12
C MET A 169 7.16 -24.65 35.55
N GLY A 170 8.25 -24.10 35.02
CA GLY A 170 9.62 -24.43 35.44
C GLY A 170 10.06 -23.80 36.78
N ASN A 171 9.32 -22.82 37.31
CA ASN A 171 9.71 -22.04 38.49
C ASN A 171 8.57 -21.94 39.53
N LEU A 172 7.77 -23.00 39.68
CA LEU A 172 6.59 -23.01 40.56
C LEU A 172 6.87 -22.71 42.04
N THR A 173 8.11 -22.89 42.48
CA THR A 173 8.54 -22.63 43.86
C THR A 173 8.95 -21.19 44.13
N ASP A 174 9.19 -20.38 43.08
CA ASP A 174 9.62 -18.99 43.18
C ASP A 174 8.50 -18.05 42.72
N THR A 175 7.69 -17.60 43.67
CA THR A 175 6.53 -16.72 43.45
C THR A 175 6.87 -15.42 42.72
N SER A 176 8.12 -14.94 42.83
CA SER A 176 8.58 -13.74 42.12
C SER A 176 8.74 -14.00 40.61
N LYS A 177 9.22 -15.18 40.22
CA LYS A 177 9.41 -15.59 38.82
C LYS A 177 8.11 -16.00 38.16
N LEU A 178 7.15 -16.52 38.94
CA LEU A 178 5.78 -16.79 38.46
C LEU A 178 5.14 -15.51 37.88
N GLY A 179 5.15 -14.41 38.62
CA GLY A 179 4.55 -13.15 38.17
C GLY A 179 5.21 -12.61 36.90
N ALA A 180 6.54 -12.67 36.82
CA ALA A 180 7.29 -12.21 35.65
C ALA A 180 6.97 -13.04 34.39
N GLY A 181 6.96 -14.37 34.48
CA GLY A 181 6.66 -15.25 33.34
C GLY A 181 5.22 -15.11 32.82
N ILE A 182 4.25 -14.94 33.73
CA ILE A 182 2.84 -14.68 33.37
C ILE A 182 2.72 -13.33 32.64
N ALA A 183 3.41 -12.30 33.15
CA ALA A 183 3.40 -10.99 32.52
C ALA A 183 3.99 -11.02 31.09
N VAL A 184 5.09 -11.75 30.85
CA VAL A 184 5.64 -11.96 29.50
C VAL A 184 4.57 -12.57 28.59
N ALA A 185 3.85 -13.58 29.07
CA ALA A 185 2.88 -14.32 28.26
C ALA A 185 1.71 -13.42 27.78
N PHE A 186 1.15 -12.64 28.70
CA PHE A 186 0.05 -11.73 28.35
C PHE A 186 0.51 -10.57 27.47
N VAL A 187 1.67 -9.97 27.77
CA VAL A 187 2.20 -8.85 26.98
C VAL A 187 2.56 -9.30 25.56
N ALA A 188 3.06 -10.52 25.37
CA ALA A 188 3.28 -11.09 24.03
C ALA A 188 1.98 -11.18 23.22
N THR A 189 0.88 -11.58 23.85
CA THR A 189 -0.44 -11.63 23.19
C THR A 189 -0.93 -10.24 22.82
N VAL A 190 -0.79 -9.27 23.74
CA VAL A 190 -1.14 -7.86 23.48
C VAL A 190 -0.32 -7.30 22.32
N TYR A 191 0.99 -7.50 22.30
CA TYR A 191 1.85 -7.06 21.21
C TYR A 191 1.48 -7.69 19.88
N GLY A 192 1.18 -8.99 19.85
CA GLY A 192 0.77 -9.68 18.62
C GLY A 192 -0.50 -9.10 18.03
N VAL A 193 -1.56 -9.01 18.84
CA VAL A 193 -2.87 -8.50 18.38
C VAL A 193 -2.84 -7.01 18.07
N ALA A 194 -2.16 -6.20 18.90
CA ALA A 194 -2.07 -4.76 18.70
C ALA A 194 -1.24 -4.42 17.45
N SER A 195 -0.07 -5.03 17.27
CA SER A 195 0.77 -4.78 16.09
C SER A 195 0.08 -5.23 14.80
N ALA A 196 -0.63 -6.36 14.81
CA ALA A 196 -1.42 -6.81 13.67
C ALA A 196 -2.47 -5.78 13.23
N ASN A 197 -3.32 -5.36 14.17
CA ASN A 197 -4.51 -4.58 13.85
C ASN A 197 -4.25 -3.07 13.77
N LEU A 198 -3.25 -2.55 14.46
CA LEU A 198 -2.95 -1.12 14.48
C LEU A 198 -1.82 -0.73 13.53
N LEU A 199 -0.93 -1.66 13.16
CA LEU A 199 0.24 -1.36 12.32
C LEU A 199 0.21 -2.12 11.00
N PHE A 200 0.27 -3.45 11.04
CA PHE A 200 0.57 -4.25 9.85
C PHE A 200 -0.60 -4.33 8.86
N LEU A 201 -1.79 -4.71 9.31
CA LEU A 201 -2.98 -4.79 8.42
C LEU A 201 -3.37 -3.42 7.84
N PRO A 202 -3.44 -2.33 8.62
CA PRO A 202 -3.71 -1.01 8.05
C PRO A 202 -2.64 -0.57 7.04
N MET A 203 -1.37 -0.90 7.27
CA MET A 203 -0.30 -0.58 6.33
C MET A 203 -0.44 -1.34 5.01
N GLY A 204 -0.72 -2.65 5.07
CA GLY A 204 -0.99 -3.45 3.88
C GLY A 204 -2.17 -2.91 3.08
N ASN A 205 -3.28 -2.59 3.76
CA ASN A 205 -4.47 -2.00 3.12
C ASN A 205 -4.17 -0.65 2.47
N LYS A 206 -3.39 0.21 3.13
CA LYS A 206 -3.03 1.54 2.61
C LYS A 206 -2.13 1.45 1.38
N ILE A 207 -1.16 0.54 1.40
CA ILE A 207 -0.29 0.28 0.25
C ILE A 207 -1.13 -0.27 -0.90
N LYS A 208 -1.94 -1.30 -0.65
CA LYS A 208 -2.84 -1.88 -1.66
C LYS A 208 -3.71 -0.82 -2.32
N LYS A 209 -4.38 0.02 -1.53
CA LYS A 209 -5.24 1.08 -2.05
C LYS A 209 -4.48 2.06 -2.94
N ARG A 210 -3.25 2.42 -2.55
CA ARG A 210 -2.39 3.29 -3.36
C ARG A 210 -2.00 2.64 -4.69
N VAL A 211 -1.70 1.34 -4.70
CA VAL A 211 -1.39 0.60 -5.92
C VAL A 211 -2.60 0.63 -6.85
N GLU A 212 -3.79 0.31 -6.35
CA GLU A 212 -5.04 0.35 -7.14
C GLU A 212 -5.30 1.74 -7.75
N ASP A 213 -5.03 2.81 -7.00
CA ASP A 213 -5.18 4.19 -7.50
C ASP A 213 -4.15 4.50 -8.60
N MET A 214 -2.89 4.07 -8.42
CA MET A 214 -1.83 4.21 -9.44
C MET A 214 -2.13 3.41 -10.72
N THR A 215 -2.60 2.17 -10.59
CA THR A 215 -3.03 1.32 -11.72
C THR A 215 -4.15 2.01 -12.49
N ARG A 216 -5.16 2.52 -11.77
CA ARG A 216 -6.30 3.22 -12.37
C ARG A 216 -5.87 4.45 -13.17
N GLU A 217 -4.94 5.25 -12.65
CA GLU A 217 -4.37 6.40 -13.36
C GLU A 217 -3.65 5.98 -14.64
N LYS A 218 -2.87 4.90 -14.61
CA LYS A 218 -2.17 4.39 -15.80
C LYS A 218 -3.14 3.85 -16.84
N MET A 219 -4.19 3.15 -16.42
CA MET A 219 -5.25 2.68 -17.31
C MET A 219 -5.99 3.85 -17.97
N MET A 220 -6.21 4.95 -17.25
CA MET A 220 -6.78 6.17 -17.81
C MET A 220 -5.87 6.77 -18.90
N VAL A 221 -4.57 6.83 -18.65
CA VAL A 221 -3.58 7.32 -19.63
C VAL A 221 -3.55 6.44 -20.88
N LEU A 222 -3.51 5.11 -20.71
CA LEU A 222 -3.53 4.16 -21.82
C LEU A 222 -4.80 4.33 -22.66
N GLU A 223 -5.97 4.30 -22.02
CA GLU A 223 -7.25 4.43 -22.72
C GLU A 223 -7.36 5.78 -23.44
N GLY A 224 -6.86 6.86 -22.82
CA GLY A 224 -6.76 8.17 -23.44
C GLY A 224 -5.94 8.16 -24.72
N GLY A 225 -4.74 7.57 -24.68
CA GLY A 225 -3.87 7.46 -25.85
C GLY A 225 -4.47 6.61 -26.99
N LEU A 226 -5.13 5.50 -26.67
CA LEU A 226 -5.82 4.66 -27.66
C LEU A 226 -7.00 5.39 -28.31
N MET A 227 -7.75 6.18 -27.54
CA MET A 227 -8.84 6.99 -28.10
C MET A 227 -8.32 8.13 -29.00
N ILE A 228 -7.16 8.71 -28.68
CA ILE A 228 -6.47 9.67 -29.56
C ILE A 228 -6.08 8.99 -30.88
N ALA A 229 -5.54 7.77 -30.82
CA ALA A 229 -5.19 6.97 -32.00
C ALA A 229 -6.39 6.75 -32.93
N LYS A 230 -7.57 6.51 -32.35
CA LYS A 230 -8.85 6.35 -33.06
C LYS A 230 -9.43 7.66 -33.62
N GLY A 231 -8.83 8.82 -33.36
CA GLY A 231 -9.37 10.12 -33.78
C GLY A 231 -10.68 10.49 -33.07
N ALA A 232 -10.93 9.94 -31.88
CA ALA A 232 -12.13 10.20 -31.11
C ALA A 232 -12.29 11.70 -30.79
N ASN A 233 -13.53 12.15 -30.58
CA ASN A 233 -13.76 13.54 -30.19
C ASN A 233 -13.26 13.76 -28.75
N HIS A 234 -12.50 14.83 -28.52
CA HIS A 234 -11.98 15.18 -27.19
C HIS A 234 -13.06 15.28 -26.10
N ILE A 235 -14.30 15.65 -26.45
CA ILE A 235 -15.44 15.66 -25.51
C ILE A 235 -15.79 14.24 -25.04
N VAL A 236 -15.76 13.28 -25.96
CA VAL A 236 -16.06 11.86 -25.67
C VAL A 236 -14.93 11.24 -24.85
N ILE A 237 -13.68 11.59 -25.18
CA ILE A 237 -12.49 11.20 -24.40
C ILE A 237 -12.63 11.73 -22.97
N GLU A 238 -12.87 13.02 -22.81
CA GLU A 238 -13.04 13.65 -21.50
C GLU A 238 -14.15 12.96 -20.69
N GLN A 239 -15.33 12.74 -21.30
CA GLN A 239 -16.44 12.07 -20.64
C GLN A 239 -16.09 10.66 -20.16
N LYS A 240 -15.35 9.88 -20.97
CA LYS A 240 -14.91 8.54 -20.58
C LYS A 240 -13.84 8.59 -19.50
N LEU A 241 -12.81 9.42 -19.65
CA LEU A 241 -11.69 9.49 -18.70
C LEU A 241 -12.10 10.06 -17.34
N ARG A 242 -13.13 10.92 -17.29
CA ARG A 242 -13.73 11.38 -16.02
C ARG A 242 -14.25 10.24 -15.15
N SER A 243 -14.58 9.08 -15.72
CA SER A 243 -15.00 7.90 -14.94
C SER A 243 -13.84 7.23 -14.18
N TYR A 244 -12.59 7.48 -14.56
CA TYR A 244 -11.40 6.99 -13.85
C TYR A 244 -11.03 7.87 -12.67
N LEU A 245 -11.44 9.14 -12.68
CA LEU A 245 -11.21 10.03 -11.55
C LEU A 245 -11.94 9.47 -10.33
N PRO A 246 -11.32 9.52 -9.13
CA PRO A 246 -12.07 9.32 -7.90
C PRO A 246 -13.28 10.26 -7.96
N HIS A 247 -14.49 9.75 -7.74
CA HIS A 247 -15.65 10.62 -7.62
C HIS A 247 -15.29 11.66 -6.57
N ALA A 248 -15.05 12.89 -7.01
CA ALA A 248 -14.94 14.00 -6.09
C ALA A 248 -16.21 13.93 -5.26
N SER A 249 -16.05 13.64 -3.97
CA SER A 249 -17.10 13.93 -3.01
C SER A 249 -17.42 15.39 -3.27
N LYS A 250 -18.57 15.64 -3.92
CA LYS A 250 -19.16 16.96 -4.00
C LYS A 250 -19.39 17.37 -2.55
N ALA A 251 -18.43 18.09 -1.98
CA ALA A 251 -18.54 18.80 -0.73
C ALA A 251 -18.40 20.28 -1.08
#